data_AF-A0A024TNJ0-F1
#
_entry.id   AF-A0A024TNJ0-F1
#
_cell.length_a   1.000
_cell.length_b   1.000
_cell.length_c   1.000
_cell.angle_alpha   90.00
_cell.angle_beta   90.00
_cell.angle_gamma   90.00
#
_symmetry.space_group_name_H-M   'P 1'
#
loop_
_entity.id
_entity.type
_entity.pdbx_description
1 polymer ?
#
loop_
_entity_poly.entity_id
_entity_poly.type
_entity_poly.pdbx_seq_one_letter_code
_entity_poly.pdbx_strand_id
1 'polypeptide(L)'
;MCHILTFSTAKKRMSVVVQLSATRCRIFTKGASEIVLELCTSQLHLDGSRPLLYTSQAYRTLCLTFRDVDTSPDAVKTWPDEVVERDLTHICIVGIEDPVREEVPESIRQCNEAGIVVRMPFLTFCGTPCYLAPAIIHRKTYWGQPVDVWPL
;
A
#
# COMPACT_ATOMS: atom_id res chain seq x y z
N MET A 1 -16.79 -9.85 -13.78
CA MET A 1 -16.55 -8.63 -12.98
C MET A 1 -17.80 -7.77 -13.14
N CYS A 2 -18.46 -7.42 -12.04
CA CYS A 2 -19.84 -6.91 -12.10
C CYS A 2 -19.99 -5.46 -11.64
N HIS A 3 -19.10 -5.00 -10.76
CA HIS A 3 -19.05 -3.62 -10.28
C HIS A 3 -17.62 -3.26 -9.83
N ILE A 4 -17.22 -2.00 -10.00
CA ILE A 4 -15.86 -1.51 -9.73
C ILE A 4 -15.97 -0.20 -8.97
N LEU A 5 -15.39 -0.16 -7.77
CA LEU A 5 -15.07 1.07 -7.07
C LEU A 5 -13.63 1.44 -7.44
N THR A 6 -13.48 2.49 -8.23
CA THR A 6 -12.18 2.94 -8.73
C THR A 6 -11.31 3.46 -7.59
N PHE A 7 -10.01 3.54 -7.85
CA PHE A 7 -9.07 4.05 -6.86
C PHE A 7 -9.39 5.51 -6.53
N SER A 8 -9.66 5.78 -5.26
CA SER A 8 -9.81 7.13 -4.73
C SER A 8 -8.55 7.53 -3.97
N THR A 9 -7.95 8.67 -4.31
CA THR A 9 -6.81 9.22 -3.58
C THR A 9 -7.15 9.53 -2.12
N ALA A 10 -8.40 9.91 -1.83
CA ALA A 10 -8.87 10.16 -0.48
C ALA A 10 -9.00 8.85 0.33
N LYS A 11 -9.57 7.80 -0.27
CA LYS A 11 -9.75 6.49 0.39
C LYS A 11 -8.48 5.61 0.35
N LYS A 12 -7.51 5.94 -0.51
CA LYS A 12 -6.25 5.20 -0.79
C LYS A 12 -6.45 3.70 -1.06
N ARG A 13 -7.58 3.33 -1.67
CA ARG A 13 -7.98 1.94 -1.95
C ARG A 13 -8.90 1.85 -3.15
N MET A 14 -9.08 0.65 -3.66
CA MET A 14 -10.04 0.30 -4.71
C MET A 14 -10.66 -1.06 -4.44
N SER A 15 -11.88 -1.27 -4.93
CA SER A 15 -12.66 -2.48 -4.67
C SER A 15 -13.34 -2.99 -5.94
N VAL A 16 -13.47 -4.31 -6.07
CA VAL A 16 -14.09 -4.96 -7.21
C VAL A 16 -15.05 -6.03 -6.76
N VAL A 17 -16.24 -6.05 -7.35
CA VAL A 17 -17.27 -7.06 -7.07
C VAL A 17 -17.26 -8.10 -8.17
N VAL A 18 -17.06 -9.35 -7.78
CA VAL A 18 -17.05 -10.52 -8.65
C VAL A 18 -18.21 -11.42 -8.28
N GLN A 19 -19.06 -11.74 -9.25
CA GLN A 19 -20.12 -12.71 -9.06
C GLN A 19 -19.53 -14.13 -9.02
N LEU A 20 -19.88 -14.89 -7.97
CA LEU A 20 -19.53 -16.31 -7.84
C LEU A 20 -20.69 -17.22 -8.29
N SER A 21 -21.93 -16.83 -7.99
CA SER A 21 -23.15 -17.53 -8.41
C SER A 21 -24.30 -16.53 -8.63
N ALA A 22 -25.50 -16.98 -9.01
CA ALA A 22 -26.67 -16.11 -9.15
C ALA A 22 -27.02 -15.34 -7.86
N THR A 23 -26.69 -15.92 -6.69
CA THR A 23 -27.05 -15.39 -5.37
C THR A 23 -25.85 -15.09 -4.49
N ARG A 24 -24.62 -15.20 -5.00
CA ARG A 24 -23.39 -14.97 -4.22
C ARG A 24 -22.38 -14.14 -4.98
N CYS A 25 -21.85 -13.14 -4.31
CA CYS A 25 -20.78 -12.29 -4.79
C CYS A 25 -19.60 -12.30 -3.82
N ARG A 26 -18.41 -12.04 -4.36
CA ARG A 26 -17.19 -11.77 -3.61
C ARG A 26 -16.67 -10.40 -3.96
N ILE A 27 -16.43 -9.60 -2.93
CA ILE A 27 -15.83 -8.28 -3.01
C ILE A 27 -14.35 -8.46 -2.72
N PHE A 28 -13.49 -7.95 -3.59
CA PHE A 28 -12.06 -7.86 -3.34
C PHE A 28 -11.67 -6.40 -3.18
N THR A 29 -10.90 -6.08 -2.15
CA THR A 29 -10.41 -4.72 -1.90
C THR A 29 -8.90 -4.74 -1.77
N LYS A 30 -8.24 -3.82 -2.49
CA LYS A 30 -6.80 -3.57 -2.39
C LYS A 30 -6.51 -2.11 -2.11
N GLY A 31 -5.51 -1.83 -1.28
CA GLY A 31 -5.16 -0.46 -0.94
C GLY A 31 -3.98 -0.34 0.02
N ALA A 32 -3.78 0.87 0.53
CA ALA A 32 -2.78 1.14 1.57
C ALA A 32 -3.05 0.27 2.80
N SER A 33 -2.01 -0.39 3.30
CA SER A 33 -2.16 -1.44 4.32
C SER A 33 -2.81 -0.93 5.59
N GLU A 34 -2.39 0.23 6.11
CA GLU A 34 -2.96 0.85 7.31
C GLU A 34 -4.46 1.11 7.16
N ILE A 35 -4.87 1.73 6.04
CA ILE A 35 -6.27 2.11 5.78
C ILE A 35 -7.17 0.89 5.60
N VAL A 36 -6.70 -0.12 4.88
CA VAL A 36 -7.52 -1.30 4.57
C VAL A 36 -7.62 -2.23 5.78
N LEU A 37 -6.57 -2.31 6.60
CA LEU A 37 -6.60 -3.09 7.85
C LEU A 37 -7.64 -2.58 8.84
N GLU A 38 -7.86 -1.25 8.91
CA GLU A 38 -8.91 -0.66 9.77
C GLU A 38 -10.34 -1.08 9.37
N LEU A 39 -10.54 -1.47 8.10
CA LEU A 39 -11.83 -1.95 7.59
C LEU A 39 -12.01 -3.46 7.79
N CYS A 40 -10.96 -4.17 8.19
CA CYS A 40 -10.99 -5.60 8.36
C CYS A 40 -11.55 -5.98 9.73
N THR A 41 -12.56 -6.82 9.75
CA THR A 41 -13.11 -7.40 10.99
C THR A 41 -12.53 -8.77 11.31
N SER A 42 -11.99 -9.44 10.30
CA SER A 42 -11.43 -10.77 10.41
C SER A 42 -10.13 -10.85 9.63
N GLN A 43 -9.33 -11.85 9.98
CA GLN A 43 -8.11 -12.15 9.26
C GLN A 43 -8.08 -13.64 8.92
N LEU A 44 -7.76 -13.93 7.67
CA LEU A 44 -7.45 -15.26 7.20
C LEU A 44 -6.06 -15.63 7.70
N HIS A 45 -6.00 -16.48 8.73
CA HIS A 45 -4.76 -17.08 9.17
C HIS A 45 -4.66 -18.47 8.55
N LEU A 46 -3.62 -18.74 7.76
CA LEU A 46 -3.34 -20.12 7.33
C LEU A 46 -2.96 -21.01 8.53
N ASP A 47 -2.25 -20.42 9.52
CA ASP A 47 -1.65 -21.15 10.65
C ASP A 47 -2.01 -20.56 12.04
N GLY A 48 -2.97 -19.64 12.12
CA GLY A 48 -3.32 -18.90 13.34
C GLY A 48 -2.35 -17.77 13.76
N SER A 49 -1.24 -17.57 13.04
CA SER A 49 -0.22 -16.56 13.36
C SER A 49 -0.57 -15.16 12.83
N ARG A 50 -0.38 -14.10 13.64
CA ARG A 50 -0.53 -12.70 13.22
C ARG A 50 0.31 -12.41 11.96
N PRO A 51 -0.20 -11.62 10.99
CA PRO A 51 0.54 -11.33 9.78
C PRO A 51 1.73 -10.49 10.19
N LEU A 52 2.94 -10.93 9.84
CA LEU A 52 4.13 -10.12 10.07
C LEU A 52 4.01 -8.87 9.19
N LEU A 53 3.79 -7.72 9.82
CA LEU A 53 3.95 -6.43 9.17
C LEU A 53 5.43 -6.27 8.87
N TYR A 54 5.84 -6.55 7.63
CA TYR A 54 7.16 -6.22 7.11
C TYR A 54 7.26 -4.70 6.91
N THR A 55 7.31 -3.95 8.01
CA THR A 55 7.46 -2.48 8.02
C THR A 55 8.91 -2.05 8.26
N SER A 56 9.78 -2.97 8.66
CA SER A 56 11.21 -2.68 8.88
C SER A 56 11.99 -2.52 7.58
N GLN A 57 11.37 -2.85 6.45
CA GLN A 57 11.96 -2.70 5.13
C GLN A 57 11.12 -1.75 4.30
N ALA A 58 11.80 -1.06 3.41
CA ALA A 58 11.35 0.14 2.78
C ALA A 58 10.53 -0.19 1.52
N TYR A 59 9.49 -1.02 1.69
CA TYR A 59 8.64 -1.55 0.64
C TYR A 59 7.33 -0.78 0.50
N ARG A 60 6.87 -0.57 -0.73
CA ARG A 60 5.51 -0.11 -0.95
C ARG A 60 4.54 -1.26 -0.66
N THR A 61 3.92 -1.21 0.51
CA THR A 61 2.96 -2.23 0.93
C THR A 61 1.58 -2.04 0.28
N LEU A 62 0.93 -3.15 -0.07
CA LEU A 62 -0.48 -3.21 -0.45
C LEU A 62 -1.17 -4.32 0.37
N CYS A 63 -2.29 -4.00 0.97
CA CYS A 63 -3.13 -4.96 1.66
C CYS A 63 -4.18 -5.52 0.69
N LEU A 64 -4.36 -6.84 0.72
CA LEU A 64 -5.35 -7.58 -0.06
C LEU A 64 -6.38 -8.20 0.89
N THR A 65 -7.65 -7.99 0.56
CA THR A 65 -8.77 -8.44 1.37
C THR A 65 -9.90 -8.97 0.50
N PHE A 66 -10.78 -9.76 1.10
CA PHE A 66 -12.03 -10.16 0.48
C PHE A 66 -13.20 -10.15 1.44
N ARG A 67 -14.41 -10.12 0.90
CA ARG A 67 -15.65 -10.34 1.63
C ARG A 67 -16.64 -11.09 0.75
N ASP A 68 -17.27 -12.10 1.31
CA ASP A 68 -18.36 -12.82 0.66
C ASP A 68 -19.71 -12.24 1.08
N VAL A 69 -20.60 -12.08 0.11
CA VAL A 69 -21.98 -11.61 0.33
C VAL A 69 -22.96 -12.50 -0.43
N ASP A 70 -24.00 -12.96 0.26
CA ASP A 70 -25.06 -13.79 -0.30
C ASP A 70 -26.15 -12.91 -0.93
N THR A 71 -25.74 -12.11 -1.92
CA THR A 71 -26.59 -11.15 -2.63
C THR A 71 -26.30 -11.19 -4.12
N SER A 72 -27.30 -10.88 -4.96
CA SER A 72 -27.12 -10.75 -6.40
C SER A 72 -26.25 -9.53 -6.76
N PRO A 73 -25.51 -9.55 -7.88
CA PRO A 73 -24.63 -8.44 -8.25
C PRO A 73 -25.37 -7.12 -8.46
N ASP A 74 -26.61 -7.17 -8.91
CA ASP A 74 -27.42 -5.98 -9.17
C ASP A 74 -27.86 -5.27 -7.90
N ALA A 75 -28.10 -6.03 -6.83
CA ALA A 75 -28.36 -5.44 -5.52
C ALA A 75 -27.08 -4.86 -4.90
N VAL A 76 -25.89 -5.44 -5.14
CA VAL A 76 -24.63 -4.84 -4.66
C VAL A 76 -24.32 -3.51 -5.35
N LYS A 77 -24.69 -3.35 -6.63
CA LYS A 77 -24.51 -2.08 -7.38
C LYS A 77 -25.30 -0.91 -6.81
N THR A 78 -26.37 -1.16 -6.07
CA THR A 78 -27.18 -0.10 -5.45
C THR A 78 -26.71 0.27 -4.05
N TRP A 79 -25.75 -0.48 -3.49
CA TRP A 79 -25.20 -0.19 -2.18
C TRP A 79 -24.28 1.04 -2.24
N PRO A 80 -24.22 1.83 -1.15
CA PRO A 80 -23.21 2.87 -1.02
C PRO A 80 -21.82 2.23 -0.84
N ASP A 81 -20.79 2.91 -1.35
CA ASP A 81 -19.39 2.46 -1.29
C ASP A 81 -18.97 2.01 0.13
N GLU A 82 -19.41 2.74 1.15
CA GLU A 82 -19.05 2.50 2.55
C GLU A 82 -19.56 1.15 3.06
N VAL A 83 -20.66 0.65 2.50
CA VAL A 83 -21.23 -0.67 2.87
C VAL A 83 -20.49 -1.79 2.14
N VAL A 84 -20.07 -1.54 0.90
CA VAL A 84 -19.28 -2.48 0.09
C VAL A 84 -17.90 -2.69 0.72
N GLU A 85 -17.28 -1.63 1.24
CA GLU A 85 -15.92 -1.63 1.80
C GLU A 85 -15.85 -1.82 3.32
N ARG A 86 -16.84 -2.52 3.91
CA ARG A 86 -16.89 -2.82 5.35
C ARG A 86 -16.73 -4.32 5.61
N ASP A 87 -16.36 -4.68 6.84
CA ASP A 87 -16.35 -6.05 7.37
C ASP A 87 -15.51 -7.00 6.49
N LEU A 88 -14.35 -6.51 6.08
CA LEU A 88 -13.45 -7.22 5.17
C LEU A 88 -12.65 -8.29 5.92
N THR A 89 -12.29 -9.35 5.21
CA THR A 89 -11.35 -10.37 5.70
C THR A 89 -9.97 -10.09 5.12
N HIS A 90 -9.01 -9.80 6.00
CA HIS A 90 -7.61 -9.64 5.64
C HIS A 90 -7.01 -10.95 5.12
N ILE A 91 -6.42 -10.94 3.92
CA ILE A 91 -5.73 -12.11 3.35
C ILE A 91 -4.24 -11.98 3.61
N CYS A 92 -3.61 -10.95 3.04
CA CYS A 92 -2.17 -10.75 3.11
C CYS A 92 -1.79 -9.31 2.80
N ILE A 93 -0.56 -8.98 3.20
CA ILE A 93 0.13 -7.75 2.81
C ILE A 93 1.22 -8.17 1.84
N VAL A 94 1.28 -7.50 0.69
CA VAL A 94 2.35 -7.66 -0.29
C VAL A 94 3.25 -6.44 -0.26
N GLY A 95 4.57 -6.65 -0.19
CA GLY A 95 5.57 -5.60 -0.34
C GLY A 95 6.02 -5.52 -1.78
N ILE A 96 5.97 -4.32 -2.38
CA ILE A 96 6.55 -4.04 -3.69
C ILE A 96 7.87 -3.30 -3.46
N GLU A 97 8.96 -3.88 -3.94
CA GLU A 97 10.26 -3.23 -3.97
C GLU A 97 10.36 -2.29 -5.17
N ASP A 98 10.76 -1.05 -4.92
CA ASP A 98 11.13 -0.08 -5.95
C ASP A 98 12.66 0.12 -5.88
N PRO A 99 13.44 -0.70 -6.61
CA PRO A 99 14.89 -0.65 -6.51
C PRO A 99 15.41 0.69 -7.01
N VAL A 100 16.36 1.26 -6.27
CA VAL A 100 17.10 2.44 -6.70
C VAL A 100 17.88 2.09 -7.96
N ARG A 101 17.86 2.98 -8.97
CA ARG A 101 18.65 2.77 -10.19
C ARG A 101 20.14 2.72 -9.89
N GLU A 102 20.87 1.88 -10.60
CA GLU A 102 22.28 1.61 -10.31
C GLU A 102 23.19 2.84 -10.45
N GLU A 103 22.84 3.80 -11.31
CA GLU A 103 23.61 5.02 -11.55
C GLU A 103 23.42 6.11 -10.50
N VAL A 104 22.36 6.01 -9.68
CA VAL A 104 21.96 7.06 -8.73
C VAL A 104 22.99 7.25 -7.60
N PRO A 105 23.53 6.19 -6.95
CA PRO A 105 24.53 6.35 -5.89
C PRO A 105 25.79 7.09 -6.35
N GLU A 106 26.27 6.77 -7.56
CA GLU A 106 27.46 7.40 -8.13
C GLU A 106 27.21 8.88 -8.49
N SER A 107 26.03 9.18 -9.03
CA SER A 107 25.62 10.57 -9.30
C SER A 107 25.55 11.41 -8.02
N ILE A 108 25.02 10.83 -6.93
CA ILE A 108 24.97 11.50 -5.62
C ILE A 108 26.38 11.74 -5.07
N ARG A 109 27.30 10.77 -5.24
CA ARG A 109 28.71 10.89 -4.81
C ARG A 109 29.40 12.07 -5.51
N GLN A 110 29.26 12.16 -6.84
CA GLN A 110 29.85 13.23 -7.63
C GLN A 110 29.32 14.61 -7.25
N CYS A 111 28.01 14.72 -6.99
CA CYS A 111 27.41 15.96 -6.50
C CYS A 111 27.99 16.37 -5.14
N ASN A 112 28.10 15.44 -4.19
CA ASN A 112 28.64 15.73 -2.86
C ASN A 112 30.13 16.14 -2.91
N GLU A 113 30.94 15.51 -3.75
CA GLU A 113 32.35 15.88 -3.97
C GLU A 113 32.51 17.28 -4.57
N ALA A 114 31.55 17.69 -5.42
CA ALA A 114 31.48 19.04 -5.95
C ALA A 114 30.91 20.08 -4.94
N GLY A 115 30.62 19.67 -3.70
CA GLY A 115 30.01 20.53 -2.68
C GLY A 115 28.53 20.82 -2.90
N ILE A 116 27.86 20.07 -3.79
CA ILE A 116 26.43 20.21 -4.09
C ILE A 116 25.64 19.30 -3.14
N VAL A 117 24.78 19.91 -2.32
CA VAL A 117 23.89 19.17 -1.42
C VAL A 117 22.71 18.59 -2.20
N VAL A 118 22.68 17.26 -2.36
CA VAL A 118 21.54 16.57 -2.96
C VAL A 118 20.38 16.52 -1.97
N ARG A 119 19.23 17.08 -2.37
CA ARG A 119 17.97 16.95 -1.64
C ARG A 119 16.98 16.17 -2.48
N MET A 120 16.28 15.23 -1.85
CA MET A 120 15.24 14.44 -2.51
C MET A 120 13.88 15.06 -2.17
N PRO A 121 13.25 15.83 -3.08
CA PRO A 121 11.90 16.34 -2.86
C PRO A 121 10.90 15.19 -3.05
N PHE A 122 10.26 14.76 -1.97
CA PHE A 122 9.22 13.74 -2.06
C PHE A 122 7.85 14.40 -2.24
N LEU A 123 7.26 14.27 -3.43
CA LEU A 123 5.92 14.80 -3.75
C LEU A 123 4.78 13.80 -3.49
N THR A 124 5.06 12.60 -2.96
CA THR A 124 4.04 11.56 -2.79
C THR A 124 3.65 11.38 -1.33
N PHE A 125 2.41 11.74 -1.01
CA PHE A 125 1.76 11.62 0.31
C PHE A 125 1.49 10.15 0.74
N CYS A 126 1.95 9.17 -0.04
CA CYS A 126 1.67 7.75 0.15
C CYS A 126 2.89 6.98 0.68
N GLY A 127 3.55 7.48 1.72
CA GLY A 127 4.60 6.72 2.44
C GLY A 127 5.88 6.42 1.65
N THR A 128 5.91 6.63 0.33
CA THR A 128 7.10 6.53 -0.54
C THR A 128 8.36 7.19 0.00
N PRO A 129 8.30 8.38 0.66
CA PRO A 129 9.48 8.95 1.32
C PRO A 129 10.11 8.01 2.36
N CYS A 130 9.27 7.33 3.15
CA CYS A 130 9.69 6.37 4.17
C CYS A 130 10.16 5.03 3.55
N TYR A 131 9.95 4.82 2.25
CA TYR A 131 10.32 3.58 1.54
C TYR A 131 11.59 3.75 0.69
N LEU A 132 11.78 4.88 0.01
CA LEU A 132 13.01 5.09 -0.78
C LEU A 132 14.17 5.56 0.09
N ALA A 133 13.93 6.42 1.08
CA ALA A 133 15.01 6.98 1.90
C ALA A 133 15.75 5.89 2.71
N PRO A 134 15.09 4.95 3.41
CA PRO A 134 15.81 3.91 4.14
C PRO A 134 16.51 2.91 3.22
N ALA A 135 16.03 2.65 2.01
CA ALA A 135 16.76 1.80 1.05
C ALA A 135 18.09 2.46 0.63
N ILE A 136 18.08 3.77 0.36
CA ILE A 136 19.27 4.57 0.07
C ILE A 136 20.21 4.62 1.30
N ILE A 137 19.64 4.75 2.50
CA ILE A 137 20.41 4.85 3.77
C ILE A 137 20.98 3.50 4.21
N HIS A 138 20.20 2.41 4.20
CA HIS A 138 20.59 1.08 4.67
C HIS A 138 21.41 0.26 3.67
N ARG A 139 21.31 0.49 2.35
CA ARG A 139 22.20 -0.15 1.36
C ARG A 139 23.58 0.52 1.23
N LYS A 140 24.02 1.31 2.23
CA LYS A 140 25.31 2.00 2.32
C LYS A 140 25.57 2.96 1.16
N THR A 141 25.24 4.25 1.34
CA THR A 141 25.99 5.44 0.86
C THR A 141 25.22 6.75 1.09
N TYR A 142 24.51 6.89 2.21
CA TYR A 142 24.09 8.22 2.65
C TYR A 142 25.27 8.91 3.35
N TRP A 143 25.95 9.79 2.62
CA TRP A 143 27.08 10.60 3.12
C TRP A 143 26.66 12.02 3.52
N GLY A 144 25.35 12.31 3.56
CA GLY A 144 24.79 13.57 4.02
C GLY A 144 24.60 13.61 5.53
N GLN A 145 24.54 14.81 6.11
CA GLN A 145 24.08 14.97 7.49
C GLN A 145 22.61 14.51 7.58
N PRO A 146 22.21 13.73 8.60
CA PRO A 146 20.80 13.42 8.83
C PRO A 146 20.02 14.72 8.93
N VAL A 147 19.08 14.94 8.02
CA VAL A 147 18.19 16.10 8.08
C VAL A 147 16.84 15.60 8.55
N ASP A 148 16.40 16.09 9.72
CA ASP A 148 15.08 15.80 10.24
C ASP A 148 14.06 16.44 9.29
N VAL A 149 13.39 15.63 8.48
CA VAL A 149 12.36 16.08 7.53
C VAL A 149 10.99 16.27 8.17
N TRP A 150 10.91 16.27 9.51
CA TRP A 150 9.67 16.27 10.27
C TRP A 150 9.20 17.59 10.90
N PRO A 151 9.81 18.77 10.68
CA PRO A 151 9.12 20.00 11.01
C PRO A 151 9.11 20.98 9.82
N LEU A 152 8.18 20.79 8.89
CA LEU A 152 7.58 21.86 8.08
C LEU A 152 6.10 21.56 7.85
#